data_AF-A0A2D4JE27-F1
#
_entry.id   AF-A0A2D4JE27-F1
#
_cell.length_a   1.000
_cell.length_b   1.000
_cell.length_c   1.000
_cell.angle_alpha   90.00
_cell.angle_beta   90.00
_cell.angle_gamma   90.00
#
_symmetry.space_group_name_H-M   'P 1'
#
loop_
_entity.id
_entity.type
_entity.pdbx_description
1 polymer ?
#
loop_
_entity_poly.entity_id
_entity_poly.type
_entity_poly.pdbx_seq_one_letter_code
_entity_poly.pdbx_strand_id
1 'polypeptide(L)'
;VYNIYCFIVCSLEILYYSDDTAMAHSIVRSLLAKQDFDEVDMAKRFAEEYDKDPDRSYGGGVVTVFKKLLSPKCRDVFEPARQQFNGKGSYGNGGAMRVAGISLAYSDVQDVKKVS
;
A
#
# COMPACT_ATOMS: atom_id res chain seq x y z
N VAL A 1 13.92 28.19 34.43
CA VAL A 1 12.73 28.07 33.55
C VAL A 1 13.06 27.51 32.16
N TYR A 2 14.22 27.81 31.56
CA TYR A 2 14.62 27.23 30.24
C TYR A 2 15.03 25.75 30.23
N ASN A 3 15.38 25.17 31.38
CA ASN A 3 15.90 23.79 31.45
C ASN A 3 14.78 22.72 31.51
N ILE A 4 13.59 23.09 31.97
CA ILE A 4 12.43 22.18 32.04
C ILE A 4 11.80 21.94 30.66
N TYR A 5 11.80 22.93 29.77
CA TYR A 5 11.29 22.76 28.40
C TYR A 5 12.15 21.79 27.57
N CYS A 6 13.47 21.76 27.76
CA CYS A 6 14.36 20.85 27.03
C CYS A 6 14.17 19.38 27.47
N PHE A 7 13.90 19.14 28.76
CA PHE A 7 13.66 17.79 29.28
C PHE A 7 12.30 17.23 28.87
N ILE A 8 11.26 18.07 28.78
CA ILE A 8 9.90 17.65 28.38
C ILE A 8 9.81 17.35 26.87
N VAL A 9 10.58 18.06 26.04
CA VAL A 9 10.65 17.79 24.58
C VAL A 9 11.42 16.50 24.27
N CYS A 10 12.16 15.95 25.23
CA CYS A 10 13.02 14.78 25.06
C CYS A 10 12.31 13.41 25.22
N SER A 11 10.99 13.37 25.42
CA SER A 11 10.20 12.12 25.60
C SER A 11 9.04 11.94 24.60
N LEU A 12 8.97 12.72 23.52
CA LEU A 12 8.15 12.33 22.38
C LEU A 12 8.99 11.45 21.45
N GLU A 13 8.83 10.14 21.58
CA GLU A 13 9.34 9.21 20.56
C GLU A 13 8.62 9.48 19.23
N ILE A 14 9.39 9.74 18.18
CA ILE A 14 8.84 9.88 16.84
C ILE A 14 8.52 8.48 16.32
N LEU A 15 7.23 8.15 16.25
CA LEU A 15 6.77 6.89 15.68
C LEU A 15 6.58 7.04 14.17
N TYR A 16 7.40 6.33 13.40
CA TYR A 16 7.27 6.26 11.94
C TYR A 16 6.36 5.11 11.55
N TYR A 17 5.50 5.34 10.56
CA TYR A 17 4.65 4.29 10.00
C TYR A 17 5.43 3.36 9.04
N SER A 18 4.97 2.13 8.88
CA SER A 18 5.49 1.08 7.99
C SER A 18 4.76 1.04 6.64
N ASP A 19 5.09 0.05 5.81
CA ASP A 19 4.42 -0.25 4.56
C ASP A 19 2.90 -0.47 4.70
N ASP A 20 2.41 -0.99 5.84
CA ASP A 20 0.98 -1.11 6.12
C ASP A 20 0.23 0.20 5.87
N THR A 21 0.73 1.29 6.46
CA THR A 21 0.10 2.61 6.37
C THR A 21 0.35 3.25 5.01
N ALA A 22 1.56 3.08 4.44
CA ALA A 22 1.87 3.59 3.11
C ALA A 22 0.93 3.02 2.04
N MET A 23 0.68 1.70 2.09
CA MET A 23 -0.21 1.02 1.15
C MET A 23 -1.68 1.31 1.41
N ALA A 24 -2.12 1.40 2.68
CA ALA A 24 -3.47 1.82 3.02
C ALA A 24 -3.77 3.23 2.49
N HIS A 25 -2.81 4.15 2.63
CA HIS A 25 -2.91 5.51 2.09
C HIS A 25 -3.06 5.51 0.55
N SER A 26 -2.31 4.67 -0.16
CA SER A 26 -2.42 4.53 -1.62
C SER A 26 -3.80 4.05 -2.08
N ILE A 27 -4.45 3.14 -1.35
CA ILE A 27 -5.84 2.73 -1.64
C ILE A 27 -6.77 3.93 -1.57
N VAL A 28 -6.75 4.66 -0.45
CA VAL A 28 -7.64 5.80 -0.24
C VAL A 28 -7.40 6.89 -1.29
N ARG A 29 -6.14 7.16 -1.64
CA ARG A 29 -5.80 8.12 -2.72
C ARG A 29 -6.34 7.70 -4.08
N SER A 30 -6.33 6.41 -4.41
CA SER A 30 -6.88 5.91 -5.67
C SER A 30 -8.40 6.07 -5.71
N LEU A 31 -9.09 5.61 -4.67
CA LEU A 31 -10.55 5.71 -4.54
C LEU A 31 -11.01 7.17 -4.62
N LEU A 32 -10.33 8.09 -3.93
CA LEU A 32 -10.64 9.52 -4.01
C LEU A 32 -10.38 10.12 -5.40
N ALA A 33 -9.31 9.72 -6.08
CA ALA A 33 -8.98 10.26 -7.40
C ALA A 33 -9.91 9.75 -8.51
N LYS A 34 -10.40 8.51 -8.37
CA LYS A 34 -11.18 7.81 -9.39
C LYS A 34 -12.67 7.80 -9.11
N GLN A 35 -13.07 8.10 -7.87
CA GLN A 35 -14.44 8.04 -7.38
C GLN A 35 -15.08 6.65 -7.52
N ASP A 36 -14.26 5.63 -7.80
CA ASP A 36 -14.58 4.21 -7.90
C ASP A 36 -13.25 3.41 -7.88
N PHE A 37 -13.35 2.10 -7.96
CA PHE A 37 -12.21 1.20 -8.06
C PHE A 37 -11.65 1.20 -9.48
N ASP A 38 -10.38 1.54 -9.61
CA ASP A 38 -9.59 1.46 -10.84
C ASP A 38 -8.30 0.73 -10.50
N GLU A 39 -8.21 -0.54 -10.90
CA GLU A 39 -7.08 -1.41 -10.59
C GLU A 39 -5.77 -0.90 -11.18
N VAL A 40 -5.82 -0.19 -12.30
CA VAL A 40 -4.62 0.32 -12.99
C VAL A 40 -4.06 1.50 -12.23
N ASP A 41 -4.91 2.44 -11.84
CA ASP A 41 -4.52 3.58 -11.00
C ASP A 41 -4.02 3.12 -9.63
N MET A 42 -4.72 2.19 -9.00
CA MET A 42 -4.33 1.68 -7.68
C MET A 42 -2.98 0.95 -7.73
N ALA A 43 -2.78 0.07 -8.71
CA ALA A 43 -1.50 -0.62 -8.91
C ALA A 43 -0.35 0.35 -9.17
N LYS A 44 -0.60 1.38 -10.00
CA LYS A 44 0.38 2.45 -10.26
C LYS A 44 0.76 3.19 -8.97
N ARG A 45 -0.22 3.57 -8.15
CA ARG A 45 0.03 4.26 -6.87
C ARG A 45 0.83 3.41 -5.88
N PHE A 46 0.58 2.10 -5.82
CA PHE A 46 1.40 1.22 -4.98
C PHE A 46 2.86 1.23 -5.43
N ALA A 47 3.08 1.14 -6.74
CA ALA A 47 4.41 1.10 -7.31
C ALA A 47 5.16 2.44 -7.12
N GLU A 48 4.46 3.57 -7.31
CA GLU A 48 5.00 4.91 -7.08
C GLU A 48 5.27 5.22 -5.60
N GLU A 49 4.41 4.78 -4.68
CA GLU A 49 4.62 4.94 -3.24
C GLU A 49 5.84 4.14 -2.76
N TYR A 50 6.01 2.91 -3.26
CA TYR A 50 7.23 2.13 -3.03
C TYR A 50 8.48 2.81 -3.61
N ASP A 51 8.42 3.33 -4.85
CA ASP A 51 9.57 3.98 -5.50
C ASP A 51 10.03 5.23 -4.75
N LYS A 52 9.06 5.98 -4.20
CA LYS A 52 9.30 7.19 -3.44
C LYS A 52 9.97 6.94 -2.09
N ASP A 53 9.58 5.88 -1.38
CA ASP A 53 10.08 5.56 -0.04
C ASP A 53 10.20 4.04 0.16
N PRO A 54 11.24 3.39 -0.41
CA PRO A 54 11.38 1.94 -0.44
C PRO A 54 11.77 1.33 0.91
N ASP A 55 12.24 2.13 1.86
CA ASP A 55 12.78 1.68 3.15
C ASP A 55 11.69 1.51 4.24
N ARG A 56 10.41 1.44 3.84
CA ARG A 56 9.25 1.24 4.72
C ARG A 56 9.01 -0.22 5.14
N SER A 57 10.03 -1.07 5.03
CA SER A 57 9.99 -2.47 5.48
C SER A 57 9.03 -3.39 4.70
N TYR A 58 8.84 -3.11 3.40
CA TYR A 58 8.08 -3.98 2.50
C TYR A 58 8.59 -5.43 2.48
N GLY A 59 7.67 -6.39 2.43
CA GLY A 59 8.02 -7.79 2.23
C GLY A 59 8.84 -8.02 0.96
N GLY A 60 9.93 -8.79 1.05
CA GLY A 60 10.86 -8.96 -0.08
C GLY A 60 10.23 -9.49 -1.38
N GLY A 61 9.16 -10.30 -1.29
CA GLY A 61 8.42 -10.77 -2.46
C GLY A 61 7.67 -9.64 -3.18
N VAL A 62 6.96 -8.78 -2.43
CA VAL A 62 6.14 -7.71 -3.03
C VAL A 62 6.99 -6.62 -3.70
N VAL A 63 8.23 -6.41 -3.25
CA VAL A 63 9.18 -5.51 -3.92
C VAL A 63 9.35 -5.85 -5.40
N THR A 64 9.37 -7.14 -5.75
CA THR A 64 9.50 -7.56 -7.16
C THR A 64 8.24 -7.28 -7.98
N VAL A 65 7.06 -7.22 -7.34
CA VAL A 65 5.79 -6.81 -7.95
C VAL A 65 5.86 -5.33 -8.31
N PHE A 66 6.24 -4.47 -7.36
CA PHE A 66 6.33 -3.02 -7.59
C PHE A 66 7.31 -2.66 -8.70
N LYS A 67 8.50 -3.29 -8.71
CA LYS A 67 9.49 -3.09 -9.78
C LYS A 67 8.96 -3.47 -11.16
N LYS A 68 8.15 -4.52 -11.25
CA LYS A 68 7.50 -4.93 -12.52
C LYS A 68 6.40 -3.96 -12.93
N LEU A 69 5.60 -3.46 -11.98
CA LEU A 69 4.55 -2.46 -12.23
C LEU A 69 5.11 -1.13 -12.74
N LEU A 70 6.28 -0.71 -12.26
CA LEU A 70 6.98 0.49 -12.77
C LEU A 70 7.55 0.29 -14.18
N SER A 71 7.63 -0.95 -14.67
CA SER A 71 8.17 -1.21 -15.99
C SER A 71 7.19 -0.76 -17.07
N PRO A 72 7.63 -0.02 -18.11
CA PRO A 72 6.78 0.33 -19.25
C PRO A 72 6.33 -0.89 -20.07
N LYS A 73 6.88 -2.07 -19.77
CA LYS A 73 6.48 -3.35 -20.39
C LYS A 73 5.27 -3.99 -19.69
N CYS A 74 4.86 -3.48 -18.53
CA CYS A 74 3.71 -3.99 -17.81
C CYS A 74 2.42 -3.58 -18.52
N ARG A 75 1.73 -4.55 -19.14
CA ARG A 75 0.43 -4.33 -19.79
C ARG A 75 -0.75 -4.81 -18.96
N ASP A 76 -0.51 -5.81 -18.11
CA ASP A 76 -1.48 -6.37 -17.18
C ASP A 76 -0.95 -6.18 -15.76
N VAL A 77 -1.66 -5.38 -14.98
CA VAL A 77 -1.27 -5.00 -13.60
C VAL A 77 -1.36 -6.15 -12.61
N PHE A 78 -2.10 -7.22 -12.92
CA PHE A 78 -2.24 -8.39 -12.06
C PHE A 78 -1.15 -9.45 -12.33
N GLU A 79 -0.55 -9.45 -13.52
CA GLU A 79 0.44 -10.44 -13.91
C GLU A 79 1.68 -10.49 -12.99
N PRO A 80 2.27 -9.36 -12.55
CA PRO A 80 3.38 -9.38 -11.61
C PRO A 80 3.10 -10.12 -10.30
N ALA A 81 1.86 -10.03 -9.80
CA ALA A 81 1.43 -10.70 -8.57
C ALA A 81 1.20 -12.20 -8.81
N ARG A 82 0.59 -12.59 -9.94
CA ARG A 82 0.41 -14.00 -10.30
C ARG A 82 1.73 -14.76 -10.43
N GLN A 83 2.75 -14.11 -10.96
CA GLN A 83 4.08 -14.71 -11.12
C GLN A 83 4.83 -14.96 -9.81
N GLN A 84 4.36 -14.43 -8.68
CA GLN A 84 5.01 -14.66 -7.38
C GLN A 84 4.99 -16.14 -7.00
N PHE A 85 6.02 -16.58 -6.27
CA PHE A 85 6.12 -17.93 -5.70
C PHE A 85 5.89 -19.06 -6.72
N ASN A 86 6.61 -19.00 -7.85
CA ASN A 86 6.49 -19.96 -8.96
C ASN A 86 5.06 -20.06 -9.51
N GLY A 87 4.38 -18.92 -9.65
CA GLY A 87 3.02 -18.87 -10.20
C GLY A 87 1.91 -19.14 -9.18
N LYS A 88 2.23 -19.38 -7.91
CA LYS A 88 1.23 -19.69 -6.87
C LYS A 88 0.61 -18.46 -6.23
N GLY A 89 1.21 -17.28 -6.42
CA GLY A 89 0.81 -16.07 -5.70
C GLY A 89 1.31 -16.04 -4.25
N SER A 90 1.21 -14.88 -3.61
CA SER A 90 1.59 -14.70 -2.21
C SER A 90 0.42 -15.01 -1.27
N TYR A 91 0.71 -15.71 -0.17
CA TYR A 91 -0.23 -15.92 0.95
C TYR A 91 0.04 -14.98 2.14
N GLY A 92 0.85 -13.93 1.93
CA GLY A 92 1.15 -12.95 2.97
C GLY A 92 -0.06 -12.09 3.34
N ASN A 93 -0.01 -11.44 4.50
CA ASN A 93 -1.07 -10.55 5.00
C ASN A 93 -1.10 -9.16 4.34
N GLY A 94 -0.15 -8.86 3.43
CA GLY A 94 0.00 -7.52 2.86
C GLY A 94 -1.22 -7.02 2.09
N GLY A 95 -2.05 -7.92 1.54
CA GLY A 95 -3.36 -7.56 0.98
C GLY A 95 -4.33 -7.08 2.06
N ALA A 96 -4.42 -7.82 3.16
CA ALA A 96 -5.33 -7.54 4.25
C ALA A 96 -4.94 -6.30 5.07
N MET A 97 -3.65 -6.03 5.28
CA MET A 97 -3.19 -4.91 6.12
C MET A 97 -3.64 -3.53 5.63
N ARG A 98 -4.02 -3.43 4.34
CA ARG A 98 -4.36 -2.17 3.66
C ARG A 98 -5.83 -2.06 3.24
N VAL A 99 -6.62 -3.14 3.32
CA VAL A 99 -7.94 -3.24 2.67
C VAL A 99 -9.03 -2.39 3.35
N ALA A 100 -8.81 -1.90 4.56
CA ALA A 100 -9.83 -1.19 5.34
C ALA A 100 -10.48 -0.01 4.59
N GLY A 101 -9.72 0.71 3.74
CA GLY A 101 -10.24 1.82 2.93
C GLY A 101 -11.36 1.41 1.96
N ILE A 102 -11.35 0.16 1.50
CA ILE A 102 -12.39 -0.40 0.62
C ILE A 102 -13.72 -0.49 1.37
N SER A 103 -13.74 -1.11 2.55
CA SER A 103 -14.96 -1.25 3.35
C SER A 103 -15.53 0.07 3.85
N LEU A 104 -14.72 1.13 3.90
CA LEU A 104 -15.18 2.49 4.21
C LEU A 104 -15.79 3.19 2.99
N ALA A 105 -15.37 2.83 1.77
CA ALA A 105 -15.85 3.45 0.53
C ALA A 105 -17.10 2.78 -0.04
N TYR A 106 -17.26 1.47 0.15
CA TYR A 106 -18.37 0.68 -0.38
C TYR A 106 -19.32 0.22 0.73
N SER A 107 -20.61 0.52 0.58
CA SER A 107 -21.64 0.12 1.54
C SER A 107 -22.24 -1.27 1.28
N ASP A 108 -22.19 -1.76 0.04
CA ASP A 108 -22.69 -3.08 -0.31
C ASP A 108 -21.61 -4.15 -0.08
N VAL A 109 -22.00 -5.26 0.56
CA VAL A 109 -21.07 -6.35 0.91
C VAL A 109 -20.53 -7.08 -0.32
N GLN A 110 -21.28 -7.11 -1.43
CA GLN A 110 -20.84 -7.71 -2.68
C GLN A 110 -19.77 -6.85 -3.35
N ASP A 111 -19.92 -5.53 -3.29
CA ASP A 111 -18.90 -4.61 -3.79
C ASP A 111 -17.62 -4.73 -2.97
N VAL A 112 -17.73 -4.72 -1.64
CA VAL A 112 -16.58 -4.96 -0.75
C VAL A 112 -15.87 -6.25 -1.12
N LYS A 113 -16.58 -7.38 -1.25
CA LYS A 113 -15.97 -8.67 -1.62
C LYS A 113 -15.33 -8.69 -3.01
N LYS A 114 -15.86 -7.93 -3.96
CA LYS A 114 -15.39 -7.89 -5.34
C LYS A 114 -14.09 -7.10 -5.48
N VAL A 115 -13.96 -5.99 -4.75
CA VAL A 115 -12.82 -5.07 -4.85
C VAL A 115 -11.74 -5.30 -3.78
N SER A 116 -12.00 -6.17 -2.81
CA SER A 116 -11.03 -6.60 -1.78
C SER A 116 -10.05 -7.67 -2.27
#